data_AF-A0A370D770-F1
#
_entry.id   AF-A0A370D770-F1
#
_cell.length_a   1.000
_cell.length_b   1.000
_cell.length_c   1.000
_cell.angle_alpha   90.00
_cell.angle_beta   90.00
_cell.angle_gamma   90.00
#
_symmetry.space_group_name_H-M   'P 1'
#
loop_
_entity.id
_entity.type
_entity.pdbx_description
1 polymer ?
#
loop_
_entity_poly.entity_id
_entity_poly.type
_entity_poly.pdbx_seq_one_letter_code
_entity_poly.pdbx_strand_id
1 'polypeptide(L)'
;MGYPRERKEAVLKKMLPPNNKTIPEIAKEEGICEGTLYNWRKAARAEGRLMPDGDSTPTGWCAADKFAAVVETASMNEAELSAYSRKRGLYAEQISEWREACEQANDWDRNQNKRLKDIRKA
;
A
#
# COMPACT_ATOMS: atom_id res chain seq x y z
N MET A 1 -27.70 9.54 7.70
CA MET A 1 -27.90 8.09 7.90
C MET A 1 -26.56 7.40 7.68
N GLY A 2 -26.00 6.77 8.71
CA GLY A 2 -24.78 5.98 8.58
C GLY A 2 -25.12 4.55 8.16
N TYR A 3 -24.30 3.96 7.31
CA TYR A 3 -24.44 2.54 6.99
C TYR A 3 -24.18 1.69 8.25
N PRO A 4 -24.92 0.59 8.46
CA PRO A 4 -24.68 -0.31 9.58
C PRO A 4 -23.22 -0.81 9.61
N ARG A 5 -22.65 -0.94 10.80
CA ARG A 5 -21.24 -1.34 10.99
C ARG A 5 -20.95 -2.70 10.35
N GLU A 6 -21.89 -3.64 10.45
CA GLU A 6 -21.81 -4.96 9.81
C GLU A 6 -21.70 -4.87 8.29
N ARG A 7 -22.46 -3.97 7.67
CA ARG A 7 -22.43 -3.75 6.22
C ARG A 7 -21.09 -3.14 5.79
N LYS A 8 -20.58 -2.16 6.54
CA LYS A 8 -19.25 -1.57 6.30
C LYS A 8 -18.15 -2.62 6.38
N GLU A 9 -18.19 -3.51 7.37
CA GLU A 9 -17.17 -4.56 7.51
C GLU A 9 -17.27 -5.65 6.43
N ALA A 10 -18.48 -6.06 6.04
CA ALA A 10 -18.67 -7.01 4.94
C ALA A 10 -18.10 -6.47 3.62
N VAL A 11 -18.31 -5.19 3.36
CA VAL A 11 -17.78 -4.48 2.18
C VAL A 11 -16.26 -4.36 2.24
N LEU A 12 -15.68 -4.01 3.39
CA LEU A 12 -14.23 -3.95 3.57
C LEU A 12 -13.56 -5.34 3.43
N LYS A 13 -14.23 -6.42 3.84
CA LYS A 13 -13.74 -7.79 3.61
C LYS A 13 -13.65 -8.15 2.13
N LYS A 14 -14.50 -7.59 1.27
CA LYS A 14 -14.42 -7.79 -0.20
C LYS A 14 -13.17 -7.13 -0.80
N MET A 15 -12.63 -6.09 -0.16
CA MET A 15 -11.37 -5.42 -0.53
C MET A 15 -10.12 -6.18 -0.05
N LEU A 16 -10.27 -7.23 0.75
CA LEU A 16 -9.16 -8.04 1.27
C LEU A 16 -9.03 -9.35 0.48
N PRO A 17 -7.84 -9.99 0.53
CA PRO A 17 -7.72 -11.39 0.16
C PRO A 17 -8.75 -12.22 0.94
N PRO A 18 -9.48 -13.15 0.30
CA PRO A 18 -9.22 -13.78 -1.01
C PRO A 18 -9.85 -13.11 -2.23
N ASN A 19 -10.73 -12.12 -2.05
CA ASN A 19 -11.51 -11.54 -3.17
C ASN A 19 -10.77 -10.39 -3.88
N ASN A 20 -10.03 -9.58 -3.12
CA ASN A 20 -9.23 -8.44 -3.62
C ASN A 20 -9.97 -7.55 -4.65
N LYS A 21 -11.28 -7.34 -4.47
CA LYS A 21 -12.13 -6.59 -5.40
C LYS A 21 -11.81 -5.10 -5.35
N THR A 22 -11.84 -4.44 -6.50
CA THR A 22 -11.57 -3.01 -6.62
C THR A 22 -12.76 -2.18 -6.11
N ILE A 23 -12.51 -0.92 -5.72
CA ILE A 23 -13.57 0.00 -5.29
C ILE A 23 -14.66 0.20 -6.36
N PRO A 24 -14.33 0.37 -7.66
CA PRO A 24 -15.34 0.49 -8.71
C PRO A 24 -16.24 -0.75 -8.86
N GLU A 25 -15.68 -1.95 -8.69
CA GLU A 25 -16.46 -3.20 -8.72
C GLU A 25 -17.41 -3.30 -7.54
N ILE A 26 -16.92 -2.99 -6.34
CA ILE A 26 -17.73 -2.99 -5.12
C ILE A 26 -18.82 -1.92 -5.19
N ALA A 27 -18.53 -0.75 -5.76
CA ALA A 27 -19.50 0.31 -5.96
C ALA A 27 -20.67 -0.13 -6.85
N LYS A 28 -20.38 -0.86 -7.93
CA LYS A 28 -21.39 -1.44 -8.83
C LYS A 28 -22.18 -2.57 -8.17
N GLU A 29 -21.52 -3.44 -7.40
CA GLU A 29 -22.15 -4.61 -6.76
C GLU A 29 -23.04 -4.21 -5.58
N GLU A 30 -22.60 -3.25 -4.76
CA GLU A 30 -23.30 -2.86 -3.52
C GLU A 30 -24.17 -1.61 -3.67
N GLY A 31 -24.06 -0.91 -4.81
CA GLY A 31 -24.75 0.36 -5.05
C GLY A 31 -24.28 1.50 -4.13
N ILE A 32 -23.03 1.44 -3.65
CA ILE A 32 -22.43 2.44 -2.76
C ILE A 32 -21.56 3.37 -3.60
N CYS A 33 -21.60 4.67 -3.32
CA CYS A 33 -20.73 5.59 -4.04
C CYS A 33 -19.26 5.31 -3.73
N GLU A 34 -18.41 5.40 -4.75
CA GLU A 34 -16.97 5.15 -4.63
C GLU A 34 -16.35 6.03 -3.54
N GLY A 35 -16.73 7.30 -3.45
CA GLY A 35 -16.24 8.23 -2.42
C GLY A 35 -16.48 7.74 -0.99
N THR A 36 -17.59 7.05 -0.72
CA THR A 36 -17.87 6.46 0.60
C THR A 36 -16.96 5.27 0.86
N LEU A 37 -16.73 4.43 -0.15
CA LEU A 37 -15.82 3.29 -0.08
C LEU A 37 -14.36 3.74 0.15
N TYR A 38 -13.92 4.79 -0.54
CA TYR A 38 -12.61 5.42 -0.32
C TYR A 38 -12.47 5.93 1.12
N ASN A 39 -13.49 6.60 1.65
CA ASN A 39 -13.50 7.09 3.03
C ASN A 39 -13.46 5.95 4.05
N TRP A 40 -14.16 4.84 3.80
CA TRP A 40 -14.13 3.67 4.68
C TRP A 40 -12.79 2.97 4.68
N ARG A 41 -12.16 2.84 3.51
CA ARG A 41 -10.80 2.30 3.38
C ARG A 41 -9.80 3.18 4.13
N LYS A 42 -9.88 4.51 3.95
CA LYS A 42 -9.03 5.48 4.64
C LYS A 42 -9.21 5.42 6.16
N ALA A 43 -10.44 5.30 6.65
CA ALA A 43 -10.73 5.13 8.07
C ALA A 43 -10.17 3.81 8.61
N ALA A 44 -10.35 2.70 7.89
CA ALA A 44 -9.80 1.40 8.30
C ALA A 44 -8.26 1.41 8.36
N ARG A 45 -7.60 2.14 7.46
CA ARG A 45 -6.14 2.36 7.50
C ARG A 45 -5.70 3.23 8.67
N ALA A 46 -6.44 4.28 9.00
CA ALA A 46 -6.17 5.10 10.19
C ALA A 46 -6.30 4.29 11.49
N GLU A 47 -7.14 3.25 11.48
CA GLU A 47 -7.26 2.27 12.57
C GLU A 47 -6.15 1.19 12.55
N GLY A 48 -5.15 1.30 11.66
CA GLY A 48 -4.02 0.37 11.57
C GLY A 48 -4.31 -0.92 10.79
N ARG A 49 -5.47 -1.04 10.12
CA ARG A 49 -5.76 -2.20 9.28
C ARG A 49 -5.06 -2.09 7.93
N LEU A 50 -4.30 -3.13 7.56
CA LEU A 50 -3.69 -3.28 6.25
C LEU A 50 -4.78 -3.46 5.18
N MET A 51 -5.11 -2.38 4.47
CA MET A 51 -6.06 -2.38 3.37
C MET A 51 -5.34 -2.07 2.06
N PRO A 52 -5.54 -2.84 0.99
CA PRO A 52 -4.99 -2.53 -0.35
C PRO A 52 -5.60 -1.24 -0.90
N ASP A 53 -4.81 -0.33 -1.47
CA ASP A 53 -5.29 1.00 -1.93
C ASP A 53 -6.01 1.01 -3.28
N GLY A 54 -6.42 -0.16 -3.77
CA GLY A 54 -7.08 -0.27 -5.07
C GLY A 54 -6.09 -0.30 -6.21
N ASP A 55 -6.46 -1.13 -7.18
CA ASP A 55 -5.76 -1.56 -8.38
C ASP A 55 -4.43 -2.25 -8.09
N SER A 56 -4.26 -3.43 -8.67
CA SER A 56 -3.05 -4.25 -8.64
C SER A 56 -1.88 -3.56 -9.38
N THR A 57 -1.64 -2.29 -9.06
CA THR A 57 -0.61 -1.44 -9.64
C THR A 57 0.26 -0.83 -8.52
N PRO A 58 1.56 -0.66 -8.77
CA PRO A 58 2.53 -0.17 -7.77
C PRO A 58 2.26 1.25 -7.26
N THR A 59 1.34 1.97 -7.90
CA THR A 59 0.94 3.35 -7.62
C THR A 59 0.11 3.52 -6.36
N GLY A 60 -0.55 2.45 -5.87
CA GLY A 60 -1.37 2.49 -4.65
C GLY A 60 -0.60 2.21 -3.35
N TRP A 61 0.69 1.89 -3.40
CA TRP A 61 1.48 1.53 -2.22
C TRP A 61 2.08 2.78 -1.57
N CYS A 62 1.67 3.11 -0.34
CA CYS A 62 2.30 4.20 0.39
C CYS A 62 3.71 3.82 0.84
N ALA A 63 4.55 4.80 1.21
CA ALA A 63 5.92 4.54 1.65
C ALA A 63 6.00 3.52 2.81
N ALA A 64 5.04 3.57 3.74
CA ALA A 64 4.95 2.62 4.84
C ALA A 64 4.59 1.19 4.37
N ASP A 65 3.68 1.04 3.40
CA ASP A 65 3.32 -0.27 2.85
C ASP A 65 4.50 -0.89 2.07
N LYS A 66 5.23 -0.06 1.31
CA LYS A 66 6.45 -0.49 0.60
C LYS A 66 7.51 -0.97 1.58
N PHE A 67 7.73 -0.22 2.65
CA PHE A 67 8.66 -0.60 3.71
C PHE A 67 8.23 -1.90 4.40
N ALA A 68 6.95 -2.05 4.76
CA ALA A 68 6.44 -3.28 5.36
C ALA A 68 6.64 -4.49 4.45
N ALA A 69 6.39 -4.34 3.14
CA ALA A 69 6.67 -5.41 2.18
C ALA A 69 8.17 -5.77 2.13
N VAL A 70 9.06 -4.79 2.08
CA VAL A 70 10.52 -5.03 2.08
C VAL A 70 10.99 -5.75 3.34
N VAL A 71 10.42 -5.40 4.50
CA VAL A 71 10.72 -6.05 5.79
C VAL A 71 10.19 -7.48 5.83
N GLU A 72 8.93 -7.69 5.43
CA GLU A 72 8.32 -9.03 5.38
C GLU A 72 9.09 -9.97 4.43
N THR A 73 9.56 -9.46 3.28
CA THR A 73 10.28 -10.26 2.29
C THR A 73 11.78 -10.36 2.58
N ALA A 74 12.29 -9.74 3.64
CA ALA A 74 13.73 -9.70 3.92
C ALA A 74 14.32 -11.06 4.29
N SER A 75 13.53 -11.93 4.91
CA SER A 75 13.93 -13.30 5.26
C SER A 75 13.44 -14.35 4.25
N MET A 76 12.71 -13.94 3.21
CA MET A 76 12.12 -14.85 2.22
C MET A 76 13.14 -15.24 1.15
N ASN A 77 13.07 -16.49 0.69
CA ASN A 77 13.80 -16.94 -0.49
C ASN A 77 13.06 -16.56 -1.80
N GLU A 78 13.70 -16.77 -2.96
CA GLU A 78 13.18 -16.36 -4.27
C GLU A 78 11.82 -17.00 -4.63
N ALA A 79 11.58 -18.24 -4.18
CA ALA A 79 10.32 -18.94 -4.39
C ALA A 79 9.19 -18.35 -3.51
N GLU A 80 9.50 -18.04 -2.26
CA GLU A 80 8.58 -17.39 -1.31
C GLU A 80 8.25 -15.96 -1.75
N LEU A 81 9.25 -15.22 -2.22
CA LEU A 81 9.10 -13.86 -2.72
C LEU A 81 8.24 -13.85 -3.99
N SER A 82 8.40 -14.84 -4.87
CA SER A 82 7.54 -15.05 -6.05
C SER A 82 6.09 -15.37 -5.66
N ALA A 83 5.87 -16.22 -4.66
CA ALA A 83 4.53 -16.54 -4.17
C ALA A 83 3.86 -15.34 -3.48
N TYR A 84 4.62 -14.59 -2.68
CA TYR A 84 4.18 -13.36 -2.03
C TYR A 84 3.78 -12.29 -3.05
N SER A 85 4.63 -12.10 -4.06
CA SER A 85 4.43 -11.20 -5.20
C SER A 85 3.11 -11.50 -5.92
N ARG A 86 2.89 -12.76 -6.30
CA ARG A 86 1.63 -13.19 -6.96
C ARG A 86 0.40 -12.97 -6.09
N LYS A 87 0.50 -13.23 -4.78
CA LYS A 87 -0.61 -13.06 -3.82
C LYS A 87 -1.00 -11.59 -3.64
N ARG A 88 -0.03 -10.68 -3.74
CA ARG A 88 -0.23 -9.24 -3.53
C ARG A 88 -0.30 -8.42 -4.84
N GLY A 89 -0.21 -9.07 -6.00
CA GLY A 89 -0.22 -8.39 -7.31
C GLY A 89 1.02 -7.54 -7.55
N LEU A 90 2.16 -7.93 -6.98
CA LEU A 90 3.46 -7.27 -7.13
C LEU A 90 4.38 -8.10 -8.00
N TYR A 91 5.43 -7.46 -8.50
CA TYR A 91 6.58 -8.12 -9.12
C TYR A 91 7.75 -8.18 -8.14
N ALA A 92 8.53 -9.26 -8.19
CA ALA A 92 9.72 -9.43 -7.35
C ALA A 92 10.71 -8.26 -7.53
N GLU A 93 10.86 -7.78 -8.76
CA GLU A 93 11.68 -6.63 -9.13
C GLU A 93 11.27 -5.36 -8.36
N GLN A 94 9.98 -5.13 -8.17
CA GLN A 94 9.47 -3.95 -7.46
C GLN A 94 9.84 -3.96 -5.97
N ILE A 95 9.85 -5.15 -5.36
CA ILE A 95 10.28 -5.32 -3.97
C ILE A 95 11.79 -5.06 -3.86
N SER A 96 12.56 -5.46 -4.87
CA SER A 96 14.00 -5.15 -4.95
C SER A 96 14.24 -3.64 -5.08
N GLU A 97 13.52 -2.96 -5.98
CA GLU A 97 13.60 -1.50 -6.11
C GLU A 97 13.25 -0.77 -4.81
N TRP A 98 12.22 -1.24 -4.09
CA TRP A 98 11.84 -0.64 -2.81
C TRP A 98 12.87 -0.89 -1.72
N ARG A 99 13.54 -2.06 -1.72
CA ARG A 99 14.66 -2.35 -0.83
C ARG A 99 15.80 -1.37 -1.07
N GLU A 100 16.23 -1.23 -2.32
CA GLU A 100 17.31 -0.30 -2.68
C GLU A 100 16.95 1.15 -2.31
N ALA A 101 15.71 1.57 -2.57
CA ALA A 101 15.24 2.88 -2.18
C ALA A 101 15.26 3.09 -0.65
N CYS A 102 14.93 2.07 0.14
CA CYS A 102 14.99 2.12 1.60
C CYS A 102 16.44 2.21 2.10
N GLU A 103 17.36 1.46 1.50
CA GLU A 103 18.78 1.50 1.84
C GLU A 103 19.40 2.87 1.52
N GLN A 104 19.03 3.47 0.39
CA GLN A 104 19.52 4.77 -0.07
C GLN A 104 18.84 5.98 0.60
N ALA A 105 17.72 5.78 1.31
CA ALA A 105 16.92 6.87 1.89
C ALA A 105 17.72 7.73 2.89
N ASN A 106 18.60 7.10 3.68
CA ASN A 106 19.45 7.81 4.65
C ASN A 106 20.51 8.68 3.97
N ASP A 107 21.02 8.26 2.80
CA ASP A 107 22.01 9.03 2.04
C ASP A 107 21.36 10.17 1.26
N TRP A 108 20.09 10.02 0.85
CA TRP A 108 19.33 11.08 0.20
C TRP A 108 19.12 12.29 1.13
N ASP A 109 18.71 12.08 2.38
CA ASP A 109 18.57 13.17 3.35
C ASP A 109 19.90 13.88 3.62
N ARG A 110 20.98 13.10 3.75
CA ARG A 110 22.34 13.61 3.97
C ARG A 110 22.81 14.50 2.82
N ASN A 111 22.56 14.08 1.58
CA ASN A 111 22.95 14.80 0.37
C ASN A 111 22.07 16.04 0.13
N GLN A 112 20.76 15.96 0.40
CA GLN A 112 19.86 17.13 0.34
C GLN A 112 20.23 18.18 1.41
N ASN A 113 20.48 17.75 2.65
CA ASN A 113 20.91 18.65 3.72
C ASN A 113 22.28 19.30 3.44
N LYS A 114 23.22 18.56 2.83
CA LYS A 114 24.51 19.11 2.39
C LYS A 114 24.31 20.19 1.31
N ARG A 115 23.48 19.89 0.30
CA ARG A 115 23.14 20.83 -0.78
C ARG A 115 22.45 22.09 -0.26
N LEU A 116 21.51 21.95 0.68
CA LEU A 116 20.84 23.08 1.33
C LEU A 116 21.82 23.96 2.13
N LYS A 117 22.79 23.35 2.83
CA LYS A 117 23.85 24.08 3.55
C LYS A 117 24.79 24.83 2.61
N ASP A 118 25.13 24.23 1.47
CA ASP A 118 25.99 24.86 0.46
C ASP A 118 25.27 26.05 -0.21
N ILE A 119 23.98 25.93 -0.51
CA ILE A 119 23.14 27.04 -1.01
C ILE A 119 23.04 28.18 0.02
N ARG A 120 22.94 27.86 1.32
CA ARG A 120 22.85 28.87 2.39
C ARG A 120 24.17 29.59 2.68
N LYS A 121 25.29 29.05 2.19
CA LYS A 121 26.64 29.62 2.36
C LYS A 121 27.10 30.44 1.16
N ALA A 122 26.42 30.34 0.01
CA ALA A 122 26.61 31.18 -1.17
C ALA A 122 25.79 32.47 -1.03
#